data_AF-L0KYN8-F1
#
_entry.id   AF-L0KYN8-F1
#
_cell.length_a   1.000
_cell.length_b   1.000
_cell.length_c   1.000
_cell.angle_alpha   90.00
_cell.angle_beta   90.00
_cell.angle_gamma   90.00
#
_symmetry.space_group_name_H-M   'P 1'
#
loop_
_entity.id
_entity.type
_entity.pdbx_description
1 polymer ?
#
loop_
_entity_poly.entity_id
_entity_poly.type
_entity_poly.pdbx_seq_one_letter_code
_entity_poly.pdbx_strand_id
1 'polypeptide(L)'
;MKANRRKTLFKNTGAQVGIGTLIIFIAMVLVAAVAAAVLIQTSGTLQQKAQSTGKQATQEVSSNLIVKNIEGVRAKNSATDMSSTIDLLKLKVGLNVGSASVDVNQVVVSITDGTTANNLVYAANQKTYANIGASDGAMDGFNVSDSANNLQLLLVNTTTASTTFNNCDHFFTVDRIRDEDASFSQSNPVMNTGDLINLYLATTSASSTGFNYVSTIDTSAGLKNSRLNLVPRTIVNIILTPESGVVTNADFVTPSSYGVKEAVQLYP
;
A
#
# COMPACT_ATOMS: atom_id res chain seq x y z
N MET A 1 -108.72 6.90 27.18
CA MET A 1 -107.29 7.25 27.29
C MET A 1 -106.48 6.27 26.44
N LYS A 2 -105.83 6.74 25.36
CA LYS A 2 -105.16 5.89 24.36
C LYS A 2 -103.68 5.78 24.73
N ALA A 3 -103.22 4.58 25.08
CA ALA A 3 -101.86 4.33 25.58
C ALA A 3 -100.82 4.45 24.46
N ASN A 4 -99.79 5.26 24.70
CA ASN A 4 -98.68 5.52 23.78
C ASN A 4 -97.68 4.36 23.86
N ARG A 5 -97.63 3.47 22.86
CA ARG A 5 -96.62 2.39 22.81
C ARG A 5 -95.26 2.96 22.41
N ARG A 6 -94.37 3.10 23.39
CA ARG A 6 -92.96 3.50 23.20
C ARG A 6 -92.23 2.35 22.49
N LYS A 7 -91.86 2.53 21.22
CA LYS A 7 -91.00 1.58 20.49
C LYS A 7 -89.59 1.62 21.09
N THR A 8 -89.17 0.56 21.77
CA THR A 8 -87.79 0.39 22.23
C THR A 8 -86.92 -0.12 21.09
N LEU A 9 -85.99 0.72 20.62
CA LEU A 9 -84.93 0.34 19.68
C LEU A 9 -83.92 -0.55 20.42
N PHE A 10 -83.89 -1.85 20.12
CA PHE A 10 -82.82 -2.73 20.57
C PHE A 10 -81.53 -2.32 19.85
N LYS A 11 -80.57 -1.75 20.57
CA LYS A 11 -79.24 -1.42 20.05
C LYS A 11 -78.51 -2.73 19.73
N ASN A 12 -78.27 -3.00 18.44
CA ASN A 12 -77.53 -4.16 18.01
C ASN A 12 -76.02 -3.88 18.09
N THR A 13 -75.45 -4.04 19.28
CA THR A 13 -74.04 -3.74 19.57
C THR A 13 -73.05 -4.75 18.95
N GLY A 14 -73.52 -5.91 18.48
CA GLY A 14 -72.67 -6.94 17.88
C GLY A 14 -71.95 -6.49 16.61
N ALA A 15 -72.64 -5.71 15.75
CA ALA A 15 -72.02 -5.12 14.56
C ALA A 15 -70.93 -4.08 14.92
N GLN A 16 -71.11 -3.35 16.03
CA GLN A 16 -70.14 -2.38 16.52
C GLN A 16 -68.87 -3.06 17.08
N VAL A 17 -69.02 -4.20 17.78
CA VAL A 17 -67.88 -5.01 18.26
C VAL A 17 -67.12 -5.63 17.09
N GLY A 18 -67.82 -6.14 16.07
CA GLY A 18 -67.20 -6.73 14.87
C GLY A 18 -66.37 -5.73 14.06
N ILE A 19 -66.86 -4.50 13.90
CA ILE A 19 -66.09 -3.42 13.26
C ILE A 19 -64.82 -3.09 14.07
N GLY A 20 -64.92 -3.07 15.41
CA GLY A 20 -63.77 -2.87 16.29
C GLY A 20 -62.68 -3.94 16.13
N THR A 21 -63.08 -5.22 16.01
CA THR A 21 -62.14 -6.33 15.78
C THR A 21 -61.45 -6.23 14.41
N LEU A 22 -62.16 -5.82 13.35
CA LEU A 22 -61.58 -5.62 12.01
C LEU A 22 -60.54 -4.49 11.99
N ILE A 23 -60.81 -3.38 12.69
CA ILE A 23 -59.87 -2.25 12.79
C ILE A 23 -58.57 -2.68 13.47
N ILE A 24 -58.66 -3.40 14.59
CA ILE A 24 -57.47 -3.90 15.32
C ILE A 24 -56.71 -4.92 14.48
N PHE A 25 -57.42 -5.78 13.75
CA PHE A 25 -56.81 -6.77 12.88
C PHE A 25 -55.95 -6.09 11.79
N ILE A 26 -56.50 -5.10 11.10
CA ILE A 26 -55.77 -4.34 10.08
C ILE A 26 -54.58 -3.60 10.72
N ALA A 27 -54.78 -2.94 11.86
CA ALA A 27 -53.72 -2.24 12.56
C ALA A 27 -52.56 -3.17 12.96
N MET A 28 -52.85 -4.36 13.50
CA MET A 28 -51.84 -5.35 13.89
C MET A 28 -51.05 -5.85 12.68
N VAL A 29 -51.72 -6.11 11.55
CA VAL A 29 -51.05 -6.54 10.31
C VAL A 29 -50.11 -5.44 9.80
N LEU A 30 -50.51 -4.16 9.84
CA LEU A 30 -49.65 -3.06 9.42
C LEU A 30 -48.42 -2.90 10.34
N VAL A 31 -48.59 -2.98 11.66
CA VAL A 31 -47.47 -2.94 12.61
C VAL A 31 -46.52 -4.11 12.40
N ALA A 32 -47.05 -5.32 12.21
CA ALA A 32 -46.27 -6.52 11.92
C ALA A 32 -45.48 -6.38 10.61
N ALA A 33 -46.09 -5.79 9.56
CA ALA A 33 -45.42 -5.56 8.28
C ALA A 33 -44.24 -4.59 8.42
N VAL A 34 -44.40 -3.48 9.16
CA VAL A 34 -43.32 -2.52 9.42
C VAL A 34 -42.21 -3.18 10.26
N ALA A 35 -42.57 -3.92 11.31
CA ALA A 35 -41.61 -4.63 12.16
C ALA A 35 -40.80 -5.67 11.35
N ALA A 36 -41.47 -6.45 10.49
CA ALA A 36 -40.81 -7.40 9.59
C ALA A 36 -39.88 -6.71 8.59
N ALA A 37 -40.32 -5.59 8.00
CA ALA A 37 -39.50 -4.82 7.07
C ALA A 37 -38.21 -4.30 7.73
N VAL A 38 -38.31 -3.76 8.95
CA VAL A 38 -37.14 -3.30 9.72
C VAL A 38 -36.23 -4.47 10.10
N LEU A 39 -36.78 -5.63 10.50
CA LEU A 39 -35.99 -6.82 10.83
C LEU A 39 -35.22 -7.34 9.60
N ILE A 40 -35.86 -7.39 8.44
CA ILE A 40 -35.21 -7.80 7.19
C ILE A 40 -34.13 -6.79 6.80
N GLN A 41 -34.43 -5.49 6.87
CA GLN A 41 -33.47 -4.45 6.51
C GLN A 41 -32.23 -4.50 7.40
N THR A 42 -32.41 -4.58 8.73
CA THR A 42 -31.31 -4.68 9.69
C THR A 42 -30.51 -5.98 9.52
N SER A 43 -31.18 -7.11 9.29
CA SER A 43 -30.49 -8.37 9.00
C SER A 43 -29.69 -8.29 7.70
N GLY A 44 -30.24 -7.64 6.67
CA GLY A 44 -29.57 -7.43 5.39
C GLY A 44 -28.32 -6.57 5.51
N THR A 45 -28.39 -5.44 6.22
CA THR A 45 -27.20 -4.58 6.43
C THR A 45 -26.13 -5.29 7.26
N LEU A 46 -26.53 -6.03 8.30
CA LEU A 46 -25.61 -6.83 9.11
C LEU A 46 -24.93 -7.94 8.29
N GLN A 47 -25.66 -8.62 7.40
CA GLN A 47 -25.08 -9.64 6.51
C GLN A 47 -24.08 -9.05 5.53
N GLN A 48 -24.42 -7.93 4.87
CA GLN A 48 -23.50 -7.24 3.96
C GLN A 48 -22.24 -6.78 4.70
N LYS A 49 -22.40 -6.23 5.92
CA LYS A 49 -21.26 -5.81 6.74
C LYS A 49 -20.40 -7.01 7.13
N ALA A 50 -21.01 -8.11 7.59
CA ALA A 50 -20.30 -9.33 7.98
C ALA A 50 -19.50 -9.94 6.81
N GLN A 51 -20.06 -9.95 5.60
CA GLN A 51 -19.35 -10.42 4.41
C GLN A 51 -18.17 -9.51 4.05
N SER A 52 -18.37 -8.19 4.09
CA SER A 52 -17.30 -7.22 3.81
C SER A 52 -16.17 -7.32 4.84
N THR A 53 -16.48 -7.41 6.14
CA THR A 53 -15.48 -7.57 7.19
C THR A 53 -14.76 -8.92 7.10
N GLY A 54 -15.48 -9.99 6.73
CA GLY A 54 -14.87 -11.30 6.50
C GLY A 54 -13.87 -11.29 5.34
N LYS A 55 -14.21 -10.62 4.24
CA LYS A 55 -13.29 -10.44 3.09
C LYS A 55 -12.05 -9.62 3.49
N GLN A 56 -12.24 -8.48 4.14
CA GLN A 56 -11.14 -7.62 4.59
C GLN A 56 -10.23 -8.34 5.59
N ALA A 57 -10.80 -9.05 6.57
CA ALA A 57 -10.01 -9.82 7.54
C ALA A 57 -9.22 -10.94 6.87
N THR A 58 -9.77 -11.58 5.84
CA THR A 58 -9.04 -12.61 5.08
C THR A 58 -7.91 -11.99 4.26
N GLN A 59 -8.14 -10.83 3.63
CA GLN A 59 -7.09 -10.09 2.91
C GLN A 59 -5.95 -9.68 3.84
N GLU A 60 -6.28 -9.18 5.03
CA GLU A 60 -5.30 -8.72 6.02
C GLU A 60 -4.33 -9.82 6.48
N VAL A 61 -4.78 -11.08 6.55
CA VAL A 61 -3.93 -12.20 6.98
C VAL A 61 -3.29 -12.97 5.82
N SER A 62 -3.78 -12.80 4.59
CA SER A 62 -3.30 -13.57 3.42
C SER A 62 -2.29 -12.80 2.58
N SER A 63 -2.35 -11.48 2.52
CA SER A 63 -1.39 -10.66 1.77
C SER A 63 -0.02 -10.68 2.43
N ASN A 64 0.86 -11.55 1.95
CA ASN A 64 2.23 -11.69 2.44
C ASN A 64 3.23 -11.38 1.32
N LEU A 65 3.95 -10.26 1.45
CA LEU A 65 5.12 -9.91 0.66
C LEU A 65 6.34 -10.63 1.23
N ILE A 66 7.22 -11.13 0.37
CA ILE A 66 8.44 -11.81 0.81
C ILE A 66 9.62 -11.18 0.08
N VAL A 67 10.59 -10.72 0.87
CA VAL A 67 11.90 -10.31 0.37
C VAL A 67 12.74 -11.57 0.15
N LYS A 68 13.06 -11.87 -1.11
CA LYS A 68 13.80 -13.07 -1.50
C LYS A 68 15.31 -12.92 -1.47
N ASN A 69 15.82 -11.73 -1.78
CA ASN A 69 17.25 -11.42 -1.81
C ASN A 69 17.47 -9.91 -1.77
N ILE A 70 18.54 -9.48 -1.11
CA ILE A 70 18.97 -8.08 -1.08
C ILE A 70 20.42 -8.00 -1.55
N GLU A 71 20.63 -7.22 -2.60
CA GLU A 71 21.93 -6.93 -3.18
C GLU A 71 22.24 -5.44 -3.01
N GLY A 72 23.41 -5.14 -2.44
CA GLY A 72 23.95 -3.79 -2.37
C GLY A 72 24.91 -3.52 -3.52
N VAL A 73 24.76 -2.38 -4.16
CA VAL A 73 25.64 -1.89 -5.23
C VAL A 73 26.35 -0.64 -4.73
N ARG A 74 27.67 -0.62 -4.90
CA ARG A 74 28.52 0.53 -4.58
C ARG A 74 28.71 1.41 -5.79
N ALA A 75 28.74 2.72 -5.60
CA ALA A 75 29.08 3.66 -6.66
C ALA A 75 30.56 3.51 -7.04
N LYS A 76 30.91 3.89 -8.28
CA LYS A 76 32.28 3.81 -8.81
C LYS A 76 32.55 4.89 -9.85
N ASN A 77 33.82 5.24 -10.03
CA ASN A 77 34.30 5.98 -11.21
C ASN A 77 34.99 5.05 -12.21
N SER A 78 35.62 4.00 -11.69
CA SER A 78 36.36 3.01 -12.46
C SER A 78 36.32 1.67 -11.73
N ALA A 79 36.79 0.59 -12.35
CA ALA A 79 36.82 -0.75 -11.75
C ALA A 79 37.67 -0.83 -10.45
N THR A 80 38.56 0.13 -10.21
CA THR A 80 39.43 0.19 -9.03
C THR A 80 39.07 1.29 -8.05
N ASP A 81 38.20 2.24 -8.45
CA ASP A 81 37.78 3.38 -7.64
C ASP A 81 36.28 3.23 -7.33
N MET A 82 36.00 2.62 -6.18
CA MET A 82 34.66 2.30 -5.69
C MET A 82 34.41 3.00 -4.37
N SER A 83 33.13 3.27 -4.09
CA SER A 83 32.71 3.78 -2.81
C SER A 83 33.03 2.82 -1.67
N SER A 84 33.27 3.40 -0.49
CA SER A 84 33.39 2.68 0.78
C SER A 84 32.03 2.32 1.40
N THR A 85 30.93 2.83 0.83
CA THR A 85 29.56 2.59 1.29
C THR A 85 28.73 1.87 0.22
N ILE A 86 27.57 1.35 0.62
CA ILE A 86 26.56 0.84 -0.31
C ILE A 86 25.63 1.99 -0.69
N ASP A 87 25.51 2.28 -1.99
CA ASP A 87 24.81 3.47 -2.48
C ASP A 87 23.46 3.14 -3.12
N LEU A 88 23.23 1.88 -3.47
CA LEU A 88 21.96 1.37 -3.97
C LEU A 88 21.68 -0.02 -3.39
N LEU A 89 20.48 -0.22 -2.86
CA LEU A 89 19.96 -1.52 -2.49
C LEU A 89 18.94 -1.99 -3.53
N LYS A 90 19.11 -3.22 -3.98
CA LYS A 90 18.23 -3.93 -4.89
C LYS A 90 17.61 -5.10 -4.14
N LEU A 91 16.32 -4.99 -3.83
CA LEU A 91 15.56 -6.02 -3.15
C LEU A 91 14.71 -6.77 -4.18
N LYS A 92 14.84 -8.10 -4.22
CA LYS A 92 13.93 -8.95 -4.99
C LYS A 92 12.73 -9.27 -4.12
N VAL A 93 11.57 -8.76 -4.48
CA VAL A 93 10.33 -8.92 -3.71
C VAL A 93 9.33 -9.70 -4.55
N GLY A 94 8.66 -10.67 -3.93
CA GLY A 94 7.59 -11.45 -4.54
C GLY A 94 6.45 -11.66 -3.55
N LEU A 95 5.32 -12.12 -4.07
CA LEU A 95 4.21 -12.58 -3.22
C LEU A 95 4.32 -14.08 -2.95
N ASN A 96 3.90 -14.49 -1.75
CA ASN A 96 3.77 -15.91 -1.46
C ASN A 96 2.60 -16.54 -2.24
N VAL A 97 2.60 -17.87 -2.37
CA VAL A 97 1.49 -18.58 -3.00
C VAL A 97 0.24 -18.43 -2.13
N GLY A 98 -0.88 -18.06 -2.75
CA GLY A 98 -2.15 -17.86 -2.05
C GLY A 98 -2.29 -16.49 -1.40
N SER A 99 -1.32 -15.59 -1.58
CA SER A 99 -1.48 -14.18 -1.21
C SER A 99 -2.50 -13.49 -2.12
N ALA A 100 -3.29 -12.58 -1.55
CA ALA A 100 -4.06 -11.65 -2.35
C ALA A 100 -3.12 -10.67 -3.08
N SER A 101 -3.62 -10.03 -4.13
CA SER A 101 -2.88 -9.02 -4.88
C SER A 101 -2.51 -7.84 -3.97
N VAL A 102 -1.30 -7.30 -4.15
CA VAL A 102 -0.80 -6.14 -3.40
C VAL A 102 -0.52 -5.01 -4.36
N ASP A 103 -1.05 -3.83 -4.08
CA ASP A 103 -0.72 -2.60 -4.81
C ASP A 103 0.57 -1.99 -4.24
N VAL A 104 1.63 -1.96 -5.05
CA VAL A 104 2.93 -1.42 -4.64
C VAL A 104 2.91 0.11 -4.53
N ASN A 105 1.96 0.79 -5.18
CA ASN A 105 1.81 2.24 -5.06
C ASN A 105 1.47 2.69 -3.63
N GLN A 106 0.87 1.80 -2.84
CA GLN A 106 0.50 2.04 -1.46
C GLN A 106 1.47 1.43 -0.44
N VAL A 107 2.46 0.66 -0.90
CA VAL A 107 3.49 0.10 -0.02
C VAL A 107 4.38 1.24 0.46
N VAL A 108 4.59 1.31 1.77
CA VAL A 108 5.59 2.18 2.39
C VAL A 108 6.77 1.34 2.81
N VAL A 109 7.96 1.77 2.41
CA VAL A 109 9.22 1.09 2.71
C VAL A 109 10.02 1.95 3.68
N SER A 110 10.13 1.49 4.92
CA SER A 110 10.93 2.17 5.94
C SER A 110 12.30 1.50 6.02
N ILE A 111 13.36 2.27 5.85
CA ILE A 111 14.75 1.80 5.98
C ILE A 111 15.48 2.60 7.05
N THR A 112 16.27 1.91 7.88
CA THR A 112 17.15 2.56 8.85
C THR A 112 18.52 1.91 8.91
N ASP A 113 19.55 2.75 9.10
CA ASP A 113 20.93 2.34 9.37
C ASP A 113 21.30 2.37 10.87
N GLY A 114 20.28 2.51 11.74
CA GLY A 114 20.42 2.68 13.19
C GLY A 114 20.59 4.12 13.65
N THR A 115 20.90 5.06 12.75
CA THR A 115 21.05 6.50 13.07
C THR A 115 20.01 7.36 12.37
N THR A 116 19.78 7.10 11.09
CA THR A 116 18.81 7.80 10.25
C THR A 116 17.76 6.79 9.80
N ALA A 117 16.52 7.25 9.66
CA ALA A 117 15.41 6.46 9.14
C ALA A 117 14.73 7.25 8.01
N ASN A 118 14.52 6.60 6.87
CA ASN A 118 13.80 7.16 5.74
C ASN A 118 12.54 6.33 5.50
N ASN A 119 11.42 7.02 5.29
CA ASN A 119 10.17 6.42 4.87
C ASN A 119 9.98 6.71 3.39
N LEU A 120 10.07 5.67 2.58
CA LEU A 120 10.04 5.75 1.13
C LEU A 120 8.66 5.35 0.62
N VAL A 121 8.13 6.12 -0.33
CA VAL A 121 6.91 5.80 -1.06
C VAL A 121 7.21 5.52 -2.52
N TYR A 122 6.26 4.91 -3.22
CA TYR A 122 6.46 4.61 -4.62
C TYR A 122 6.62 5.90 -5.45
N ALA A 123 7.60 5.91 -6.37
CA ALA A 123 7.92 7.08 -7.17
C ALA A 123 6.75 7.62 -8.03
N ALA A 124 5.78 6.79 -8.41
CA ALA A 124 4.60 7.26 -9.13
C ALA A 124 3.47 7.78 -8.22
N ASN A 125 3.63 7.70 -6.89
CA ASN A 125 2.58 8.06 -5.96
C ASN A 125 2.26 9.56 -6.04
N GLN A 126 1.08 9.88 -6.59
CA GLN A 126 0.69 11.26 -6.84
C GLN A 126 0.18 12.02 -5.63
N LYS A 127 0.03 11.38 -4.46
CA LYS A 127 -0.75 11.93 -3.34
C LYS A 127 0.07 12.21 -2.09
N THR A 128 1.07 11.41 -1.75
CA THR A 128 1.79 11.53 -0.47
C THR A 128 2.49 12.87 -0.32
N TYR A 129 3.23 13.31 -1.35
CA TYR A 129 3.97 14.58 -1.31
C TYR A 129 3.30 15.71 -2.09
N ALA A 130 2.05 15.49 -2.51
CA ALA A 130 1.29 16.49 -3.23
C ALA A 130 0.95 17.68 -2.35
N ASN A 131 0.76 18.83 -2.98
CA ASN A 131 0.10 19.95 -2.32
C ASN A 131 -1.35 19.57 -1.94
N ILE A 132 -1.90 20.17 -0.89
CA ILE A 132 -3.26 19.87 -0.43
C ILE A 132 -4.25 20.08 -1.58
N GLY A 133 -4.93 19.01 -1.99
CA GLY A 133 -5.90 19.02 -3.09
C GLY A 133 -5.31 18.80 -4.49
N ALA A 134 -4.00 18.62 -4.63
CA ALA A 134 -3.32 18.35 -5.89
C ALA A 134 -3.04 16.85 -6.11
N SER A 135 -2.50 16.53 -7.29
CA SER A 135 -2.02 15.19 -7.69
C SER A 135 -0.59 15.29 -8.25
N ASP A 136 0.23 16.17 -7.67
CA ASP A 136 1.59 16.52 -8.09
C ASP A 136 2.68 15.87 -7.20
N GLY A 137 2.32 14.86 -6.41
CA GLY A 137 3.25 14.23 -5.46
C GLY A 137 4.21 13.19 -6.03
N ALA A 138 4.10 12.87 -7.32
CA ALA A 138 4.97 11.90 -7.96
C ALA A 138 6.39 12.45 -8.14
N MET A 139 7.36 11.55 -8.28
CA MET A 139 8.74 11.91 -8.55
C MET A 139 8.85 12.71 -9.85
N ASP A 140 9.61 13.82 -9.81
CA ASP A 140 9.75 14.67 -10.98
C ASP A 140 10.46 13.93 -12.13
N GLY A 141 9.89 14.04 -13.33
CA GLY A 141 10.33 13.32 -14.51
C GLY A 141 10.00 11.82 -14.55
N PHE A 142 9.14 11.31 -13.64
CA PHE A 142 8.73 9.90 -13.64
C PHE A 142 8.17 9.46 -15.00
N ASN A 143 8.68 8.33 -15.51
CA ASN A 143 8.33 7.76 -16.80
C ASN A 143 7.64 6.39 -16.62
N VAL A 144 6.38 6.29 -17.04
CA VAL A 144 5.59 5.05 -16.93
C VAL A 144 6.08 3.90 -17.82
N SER A 145 6.90 4.20 -18.84
CA SER A 145 7.36 3.22 -19.82
C SER A 145 8.82 2.81 -19.63
N ASP A 146 9.56 3.52 -18.78
CA ASP A 146 11.01 3.33 -18.63
C ASP A 146 11.43 3.25 -17.15
N SER A 147 11.52 2.02 -16.63
CA SER A 147 11.97 1.74 -15.26
C SER A 147 13.45 2.09 -15.04
N ALA A 148 14.30 2.02 -16.07
CA ALA A 148 15.71 2.35 -15.97
C ALA A 148 15.93 3.85 -15.82
N ASN A 149 15.21 4.66 -16.61
CA ASN A 149 15.21 6.12 -16.45
C ASN A 149 14.72 6.53 -15.05
N ASN A 150 13.68 5.89 -14.53
CA ASN A 150 13.21 6.18 -13.17
C ASN A 150 14.26 5.89 -12.11
N LEU A 151 15.01 4.79 -12.25
CA LEU A 151 16.11 4.49 -11.33
C LEU A 151 17.25 5.52 -11.43
N GLN A 152 17.56 6.00 -12.63
CA GLN A 152 18.53 7.09 -12.78
C GLN A 152 18.04 8.37 -12.08
N LEU A 153 16.78 8.77 -12.30
CA LEU A 153 16.17 9.94 -11.66
C LEU A 153 16.11 9.81 -10.14
N LEU A 154 15.89 8.60 -9.61
CA LEU A 154 15.94 8.33 -8.18
C LEU A 154 17.32 8.66 -7.58
N LEU A 155 18.39 8.36 -8.31
CA LEU A 155 19.77 8.52 -7.87
C LEU A 155 20.31 9.95 -8.02
N VAL A 156 19.93 10.65 -9.09
CA VAL A 156 20.58 11.93 -9.47
C VAL A 156 19.70 13.17 -9.32
N ASN A 157 18.37 13.01 -9.25
CA ASN A 157 17.46 14.15 -9.32
C ASN A 157 16.80 14.48 -7.97
N THR A 158 16.18 15.65 -7.92
CA THR A 158 15.37 16.14 -6.79
C THR A 158 13.94 16.37 -7.28
N THR A 159 12.96 16.06 -6.45
CA THR A 159 11.56 16.37 -6.76
C THR A 159 11.19 17.68 -6.09
N THR A 160 10.49 18.53 -6.84
CA THR A 160 9.92 19.78 -6.33
C THR A 160 8.41 19.63 -6.32
N ALA A 161 7.86 19.27 -5.17
CA ALA A 161 6.41 19.24 -4.94
C ALA A 161 6.05 20.37 -3.96
N SER A 162 5.58 20.06 -2.74
CA SER A 162 5.35 21.07 -1.69
C SER A 162 6.65 21.68 -1.15
N THR A 163 7.72 20.89 -1.09
CA THR A 163 9.10 21.32 -0.81
C THR A 163 10.05 20.61 -1.79
N THR A 164 11.26 21.15 -1.96
CA THR A 164 12.30 20.47 -2.74
C THR A 164 13.05 19.49 -1.86
N PHE A 165 13.09 18.23 -2.27
CA PHE A 165 13.81 17.16 -1.57
C PHE A 165 14.51 16.22 -2.56
N ASN A 166 15.46 15.44 -2.06
CA ASN A 166 16.17 14.48 -2.90
C ASN A 166 15.24 13.30 -3.22
N ASN A 167 15.38 12.68 -4.38
CA ASN A 167 14.52 11.52 -4.66
C ASN A 167 14.88 10.32 -3.77
N CYS A 168 16.16 10.17 -3.46
CA CYS A 168 16.70 9.05 -2.70
C CYS A 168 16.28 8.95 -1.22
N ASP A 169 15.79 10.02 -0.58
CA ASP A 169 15.34 9.98 0.82
C ASP A 169 13.80 9.85 0.96
N HIS A 170 13.04 9.97 -0.12
CA HIS A 170 11.57 9.97 -0.10
C HIS A 170 10.92 8.92 -1.01
N PHE A 171 11.60 8.48 -2.08
CA PHE A 171 11.03 7.56 -3.05
C PHE A 171 11.78 6.25 -3.15
N PHE A 172 11.08 5.21 -3.61
CA PHE A 172 11.66 4.01 -4.17
C PHE A 172 11.12 3.80 -5.59
N THR A 173 11.89 3.11 -6.42
CA THR A 173 11.45 2.69 -7.76
C THR A 173 11.40 1.18 -7.85
N VAL A 174 10.68 0.69 -8.85
CA VAL A 174 10.45 -0.73 -9.08
C VAL A 174 10.71 -1.09 -10.52
N ASP A 175 11.05 -2.35 -10.74
CA ASP A 175 11.22 -2.93 -12.06
C ASP A 175 10.75 -4.38 -12.04
N ARG A 176 10.08 -4.81 -13.11
CA ARG A 176 9.57 -6.18 -13.21
C ARG A 176 10.68 -7.16 -13.56
N ILE A 177 10.68 -8.33 -12.93
CA ILE A 177 11.56 -9.45 -13.31
C ILE A 177 10.74 -10.55 -13.97
N ARG A 178 9.63 -10.92 -13.33
CA ARG A 178 8.73 -11.96 -13.78
C ARG A 178 7.30 -11.49 -13.55
N ASP A 179 6.54 -11.45 -14.63
CA ASP A 179 5.13 -11.08 -14.68
C ASP A 179 4.56 -11.80 -15.91
N GLU A 180 3.73 -12.82 -15.69
CA GLU A 180 3.21 -13.68 -16.76
C GLU A 180 1.88 -13.14 -17.32
N ASP A 181 1.09 -12.47 -16.50
CA ASP A 181 -0.25 -11.98 -16.86
C ASP A 181 -0.30 -10.46 -17.10
N ALA A 182 0.85 -9.80 -17.09
CA ALA A 182 1.01 -8.37 -17.33
C ALA A 182 0.23 -7.51 -16.34
N SER A 183 0.01 -8.01 -15.12
CA SER A 183 -0.69 -7.25 -14.07
C SER A 183 0.15 -6.09 -13.53
N PHE A 184 1.48 -6.16 -13.66
CA PHE A 184 2.39 -5.16 -13.15
C PHE A 184 2.84 -4.16 -14.22
N SER A 185 2.53 -2.89 -14.00
CA SER A 185 2.99 -1.77 -14.82
C SER A 185 3.43 -0.60 -13.95
N GLN A 186 4.27 0.30 -14.46
CA GLN A 186 4.75 1.43 -13.64
C GLN A 186 3.62 2.41 -13.26
N SER A 187 2.56 2.49 -14.07
CA SER A 187 1.38 3.30 -13.77
C SER A 187 0.42 2.62 -12.79
N ASN A 188 0.27 1.29 -12.91
CA ASN A 188 -0.58 0.47 -12.05
C ASN A 188 0.26 -0.71 -11.53
N PRO A 189 1.03 -0.51 -10.46
CA PRO A 189 2.02 -1.48 -9.99
C PRO A 189 1.36 -2.51 -9.06
N VAL A 190 0.40 -3.26 -9.59
CA VAL A 190 -0.27 -4.33 -8.84
C VAL A 190 0.54 -5.60 -9.01
N MET A 191 0.84 -6.27 -7.90
CA MET A 191 1.46 -7.59 -7.89
C MET A 191 0.43 -8.66 -7.56
N ASN A 192 0.54 -9.80 -8.23
CA ASN A 192 -0.26 -10.99 -7.93
C ASN A 192 0.60 -12.25 -7.70
N THR A 193 -0.07 -13.41 -7.53
CA THR A 193 0.62 -14.67 -7.23
C THR A 193 1.46 -15.13 -8.42
N GLY A 194 2.78 -15.12 -8.22
CA GLY A 194 3.75 -15.53 -9.24
C GLY A 194 4.68 -14.41 -9.65
N ASP A 195 4.32 -13.16 -9.35
CA ASP A 195 5.11 -12.01 -9.74
C ASP A 195 6.38 -11.88 -8.90
N LEU A 196 7.41 -11.34 -9.55
CA LEU A 196 8.68 -10.99 -8.94
C LEU A 196 9.14 -9.66 -9.47
N ILE A 197 9.43 -8.73 -8.56
CA ILE A 197 9.92 -7.39 -8.88
C ILE A 197 11.25 -7.13 -8.21
N ASN A 198 12.04 -6.24 -8.80
CA ASN A 198 13.14 -5.55 -8.14
C ASN A 198 12.60 -4.25 -7.56
N LEU A 199 12.88 -4.02 -6.30
CA LEU A 199 12.64 -2.77 -5.59
C LEU A 199 14.00 -2.10 -5.37
N TYR A 200 14.13 -0.85 -5.82
CA TYR A 200 15.36 -0.08 -5.74
C TYR A 200 15.25 1.02 -4.70
N LEU A 201 16.17 1.00 -3.74
CA LEU A 201 16.29 2.00 -2.68
C LEU A 201 17.67 2.64 -2.81
N ALA A 202 17.71 3.96 -3.00
CA ALA A 202 18.96 4.69 -3.05
C ALA A 202 19.45 4.96 -1.61
N THR A 203 20.63 4.44 -1.27
CA THR A 203 21.27 4.58 0.04
C THR A 203 22.57 5.37 -0.04
N THR A 204 22.72 6.19 -1.09
CA THR A 204 23.88 7.02 -1.35
C THR A 204 24.27 7.84 -0.13
N SER A 205 25.51 7.69 0.31
CA SER A 205 26.09 8.45 1.42
C SER A 205 26.59 9.83 0.96
N ALA A 206 26.85 10.74 1.91
CA ALA A 206 27.44 12.04 1.63
C ALA A 206 28.80 11.95 0.92
N SER A 207 29.55 10.88 1.18
CA SER A 207 30.89 10.64 0.63
C SER A 207 30.87 10.08 -0.80
N SER A 208 29.72 9.58 -1.27
CA SER A 208 29.58 8.95 -2.58
C SER A 208 29.05 9.87 -3.68
N THR A 209 28.74 11.13 -3.37
CA THR A 209 28.06 12.04 -4.31
C THR A 209 28.85 12.34 -5.58
N GLY A 210 30.19 12.24 -5.52
CA GLY A 210 31.09 12.49 -6.66
C GLY A 210 31.36 11.30 -7.58
N PHE A 211 30.73 10.14 -7.39
CA PHE A 211 30.92 8.99 -8.27
C PHE A 211 30.05 9.08 -9.53
N ASN A 212 30.60 8.64 -10.66
CA ASN A 212 29.97 8.72 -11.98
C ASN A 212 29.08 7.54 -12.35
N TYR A 213 29.21 6.41 -11.66
CA TYR A 213 28.44 5.22 -11.98
C TYR A 213 27.91 4.53 -10.74
N VAL A 214 26.68 3.99 -10.84
CA VAL A 214 26.16 2.96 -9.94
C VAL A 214 25.70 1.81 -10.81
N SER A 215 26.36 0.65 -10.75
CA SER A 215 26.19 -0.42 -11.74
C SER A 215 26.50 0.09 -13.15
N THR A 216 25.53 -0.01 -14.07
CA THR A 216 25.60 0.49 -15.45
C THR A 216 25.01 1.90 -15.61
N ILE A 217 24.48 2.49 -14.54
CA ILE A 217 23.78 3.78 -14.60
C ILE A 217 24.81 4.90 -14.51
N ASP A 218 24.82 5.77 -15.52
CA ASP A 218 25.60 7.00 -15.50
C ASP A 218 24.91 8.04 -14.61
N THR A 219 25.60 8.43 -13.55
CA THR A 219 25.15 9.41 -12.58
C THR A 219 25.82 10.77 -12.79
N SER A 220 26.78 10.86 -13.72
CA SER A 220 27.51 12.08 -14.09
C SER A 220 28.04 12.88 -12.89
N ALA A 221 28.53 12.18 -11.87
CA ALA A 221 28.98 12.73 -10.58
C ALA A 221 27.94 13.60 -9.85
N GLY A 222 26.65 13.32 -10.08
CA GLY A 222 25.50 14.04 -9.55
C GLY A 222 24.68 13.25 -8.54
N LEU A 223 25.25 12.21 -7.93
CA LEU A 223 24.55 11.36 -6.96
C LEU A 223 24.02 12.19 -5.78
N LYS A 224 22.73 12.05 -5.47
CA LYS A 224 22.08 12.74 -4.36
C LYS A 224 22.21 11.94 -3.07
N ASN A 225 22.43 12.65 -1.97
CA ASN A 225 22.62 12.06 -0.66
C ASN A 225 21.27 11.67 -0.04
N SER A 226 21.13 10.40 0.32
CA SER A 226 19.97 9.82 1.01
C SER A 226 19.99 10.06 2.52
N ARG A 227 21.11 10.60 3.05
CA ARG A 227 21.47 10.71 4.48
C ARG A 227 21.73 9.38 5.18
N LEU A 228 21.46 8.25 4.53
CA LEU A 228 21.85 6.93 5.02
C LEU A 228 23.35 6.70 4.78
N ASN A 229 23.97 5.93 5.65
CA ASN A 229 25.39 5.63 5.55
C ASN A 229 25.69 4.15 5.85
N LEU A 230 25.68 3.33 4.80
CA LEU A 230 25.89 1.89 4.91
C LEU A 230 27.38 1.54 4.77
N VAL A 231 28.15 1.82 5.82
CA VAL A 231 29.53 1.36 5.97
C VAL A 231 29.59 -0.14 6.34
N PRO A 232 30.74 -0.81 6.21
CA PRO A 232 30.90 -2.19 6.68
C PRO A 232 30.52 -2.34 8.17
N ARG A 233 29.86 -3.44 8.53
CA ARG A 233 29.34 -3.75 9.88
C ARG A 233 28.19 -2.84 10.37
N THR A 234 27.48 -2.18 9.47
CA THR A 234 26.24 -1.46 9.80
C THR A 234 25.08 -2.43 9.89
N ILE A 235 24.25 -2.26 10.92
CA ILE A 235 22.97 -2.95 11.06
C ILE A 235 21.94 -2.17 10.24
N VAL A 236 21.26 -2.85 9.33
CA VAL A 236 20.22 -2.27 8.48
C VAL A 236 18.93 -3.03 8.71
N ASN A 237 17.86 -2.28 8.97
CA ASN A 237 16.51 -2.79 9.11
C ASN A 237 15.65 -2.18 8.00
N ILE A 238 14.95 -3.04 7.25
CA ILE A 238 14.03 -2.65 6.18
C ILE A 238 12.66 -3.25 6.46
N ILE A 239 11.66 -2.40 6.56
CA ILE A 239 10.28 -2.78 6.84
C ILE A 239 9.41 -2.39 5.64
N LEU A 240 8.76 -3.38 5.03
CA LEU A 240 7.78 -3.17 3.97
C LEU A 240 6.38 -3.29 4.56
N THR A 241 5.62 -2.21 4.49
CA THR A 241 4.25 -2.13 5.00
C THR A 241 3.30 -1.98 3.82
N PRO A 242 2.53 -3.02 3.44
CA PRO A 242 1.48 -2.91 2.43
C PRO A 242 0.23 -2.21 2.97
N GLU A 243 -0.70 -1.83 2.09
CA GLU A 243 -2.02 -1.25 2.46
C GLU A 243 -2.84 -2.20 3.35
N SER A 244 -2.80 -3.49 3.02
CA SER A 244 -3.45 -4.56 3.77
C SER A 244 -2.57 -5.81 3.68
N GLY A 245 -2.35 -6.47 4.81
CA GLY A 245 -1.49 -7.62 4.87
C GLY A 245 -0.51 -7.62 6.03
N VAL A 246 0.37 -8.60 6.00
CA VAL A 246 1.43 -8.74 7.00
C VAL A 246 2.61 -7.87 6.63
N VAL A 247 3.09 -7.10 7.61
CA VAL A 247 4.33 -6.32 7.49
C VAL A 247 5.52 -7.27 7.33
N THR A 248 6.36 -7.00 6.34
CA THR A 248 7.56 -7.80 6.06
C THR A 248 8.79 -7.08 6.58
N ASN A 249 9.58 -7.75 7.41
CA ASN A 249 10.83 -7.21 7.91
C ASN A 249 12.04 -7.95 7.28
N ALA A 250 13.05 -7.21 6.88
CA ALA A 250 14.33 -7.72 6.42
C ALA A 250 15.47 -7.04 7.21
N ASP A 251 16.10 -7.84 8.08
CA ASP A 251 17.19 -7.42 8.94
C ASP A 251 18.50 -8.05 8.49
N PHE A 252 19.53 -7.23 8.31
CA PHE A 252 20.86 -7.73 8.00
C PHE A 252 21.95 -6.83 8.57
N VAL A 253 23.15 -7.39 8.64
CA VAL A 253 24.36 -6.65 9.00
C VAL A 253 25.28 -6.68 7.79
N THR A 254 25.75 -5.51 7.34
CA THR A 254 26.68 -5.45 6.22
C THR A 254 28.00 -6.15 6.59
N PRO A 255 28.67 -6.82 5.62
CA PRO A 255 29.87 -7.60 5.91
C PRO A 255 31.01 -6.73 6.45
N SER A 256 32.03 -7.38 7.02
CA SER A 256 33.20 -6.69 7.58
C SER A 256 34.06 -5.92 6.57
N SER A 257 33.92 -6.23 5.29
CA SER A 257 34.50 -5.49 4.16
C SER A 257 33.69 -5.76 2.90
N TYR A 258 33.57 -4.77 2.02
CA TYR A 258 32.96 -4.90 0.71
C TYR A 258 33.93 -5.41 -0.37
N GLY A 259 35.22 -5.53 -0.04
CA GLY A 259 36.25 -6.03 -0.96
C GLY A 259 36.36 -5.20 -2.23
N VAL A 260 36.62 -5.87 -3.35
CA VAL A 260 36.80 -5.27 -4.69
C VAL A 260 35.58 -5.40 -5.60
N LYS A 261 34.50 -6.04 -5.13
CA LYS A 261 33.29 -6.25 -5.93
C LYS A 261 32.36 -5.05 -5.79
N GLU A 262 31.80 -4.61 -6.90
CA GLU A 262 30.80 -3.54 -6.92
C GLU A 262 29.50 -3.98 -6.25
N ALA A 263 29.04 -5.18 -6.58
CA ALA A 263 27.85 -5.78 -6.01
C ALA A 263 28.19 -6.73 -4.85
N VAL A 264 27.46 -6.58 -3.75
CA VAL A 264 27.61 -7.33 -2.51
C VAL A 264 26.25 -7.89 -2.13
N GLN A 265 26.16 -9.20 -1.93
CA GLN A 265 24.95 -9.85 -1.42
C GLN A 265 24.87 -9.64 0.11
N LEU A 266 23.73 -9.15 0.60
CA LEU A 266 23.58 -8.69 1.99
C LEU A 266 22.57 -9.51 2.81
N TYR A 267 21.52 -10.00 2.16
CA TYR A 267 20.44 -10.78 2.77
C TYR A 267 20.01 -11.81 1.73
N PRO A 268 19.76 -13.07 2.15
CA PRO A 268 20.14 -14.29 1.43
C PRO A 268 19.74 -14.35 -0.03
#